data_AF-A0A258DVL1-F1
#
_entry.id   AF-A0A258DVL1-F1
#
_cell.length_a   1.000
_cell.length_b   1.000
_cell.length_c   1.000
_cell.angle_alpha   90.00
_cell.angle_beta   90.00
_cell.angle_gamma   90.00
#
_symmetry.space_group_name_H-M   'P 1'
#
loop_
_entity.id
_entity.type
_entity.pdbx_description
1 polymer ?
#
loop_
_entity_poly.entity_id
_entity_poly.type
_entity_poly.pdbx_seq_one_letter_code
_entity_poly.pdbx_strand_id
1 'polypeptide(L)'
;MGNAEMIVGTQIFPADEPVRARANWVPGPPSIAPELAGSVTIDPPGPFPAGSMQTLTLTYVAGRYGVDDTGTVRVCFRFATDQGQPQFTDPAADNFVSVTASNGAVLDARFDYKLNVRPFDRTLVIRVVKGYLREGETITVRFGDPAGGCAGYRLQTFADPFHEFQVLVDPIACGHYVRVPGQPTFAIVAGPVAGYACVLPTRTAPGTGFALGIRAEDRWGNPADMGGRMFRLLGSGPLVNLPEAVRVPEGASALRVEGLEATGDGTIRITLADSEGTALAVSNPLIAAPFDGHLRLWGDLHAQSGETIGSGSAHDYLVFARDVAFLDAVGHQGNDFQITGDFWSALNDLMGGFNTPGRFLTVPGYEWSG
;
A
#
# COMPACT_ATOMS: atom_id res chain seq x y z
N MET A 1 25.55 86.33 53.08
CA MET A 1 25.17 85.84 51.74
C MET A 1 25.32 84.33 51.79
N GLY A 2 24.20 83.62 51.95
CA GLY A 2 24.17 82.16 52.11
C GLY A 2 24.06 81.47 50.75
N ASN A 3 24.83 80.41 50.57
CA ASN A 3 24.75 79.52 49.41
C ASN A 3 23.49 78.65 49.51
N ALA A 4 22.63 78.71 48.50
CA ALA A 4 21.51 77.80 48.33
C ALA A 4 21.94 76.68 47.37
N GLU A 5 22.14 75.47 47.90
CA GLU A 5 22.28 74.26 47.11
C GLU A 5 20.90 73.83 46.57
N MET A 6 20.77 73.75 45.25
CA MET A 6 19.62 73.10 44.61
C MET A 6 19.79 71.58 44.68
N ILE A 7 18.95 70.94 45.49
CA ILE A 7 18.80 69.48 45.50
C ILE A 7 17.91 69.09 44.31
N VAL A 8 18.51 68.46 43.30
CA VAL A 8 17.80 67.83 42.19
C VAL A 8 17.11 66.58 42.75
N GLY A 9 15.78 66.56 42.74
CA GLY A 9 14.99 65.41 43.17
C GLY A 9 15.15 64.25 42.20
N THR A 10 15.90 63.22 42.57
CA THR A 10 16.01 61.97 41.82
C THR A 10 14.71 61.18 41.95
N GLN A 11 13.94 61.07 40.87
CA GLN A 11 12.76 60.20 40.81
C GLN A 11 13.24 58.75 40.62
N ILE A 12 13.11 57.93 41.66
CA ILE A 12 13.43 56.50 41.61
C ILE A 12 12.15 55.76 41.22
N PHE A 13 12.09 55.24 39.99
CA PHE A 13 11.07 54.27 39.61
C PHE A 13 11.52 52.90 40.13
N PRO A 14 10.76 52.24 41.03
CA PRO A 14 11.08 50.88 41.42
C PRO A 14 11.09 50.00 40.17
N ALA A 15 12.10 49.15 40.03
CA ALA A 15 12.10 48.16 38.97
C ALA A 15 10.95 47.19 39.26
N ASP A 16 9.88 47.25 38.48
CA ASP A 16 8.80 46.27 38.56
C ASP A 16 9.41 44.87 38.41
N GLU A 17 9.06 43.95 39.31
CA GLU A 17 9.48 42.56 39.17
C GLU A 17 8.98 42.04 37.82
N PRO A 18 9.84 41.35 37.04
CA PRO A 18 9.45 40.85 35.74
C PRO A 18 8.25 39.91 35.88
N VAL A 19 7.12 40.33 35.33
CA VAL A 19 5.89 39.55 35.31
C VAL A 19 6.07 38.39 34.32
N ARG A 20 5.84 37.16 34.79
CA ARG A 20 5.85 35.98 33.90
C ARG A 20 4.81 36.15 32.81
N ALA A 21 5.22 35.90 31.56
CA ALA A 21 4.29 35.78 30.45
C ALA A 21 3.23 34.71 30.75
N ARG A 22 2.02 34.90 30.21
CA ARG A 22 1.01 33.83 30.21
C ARG A 22 1.61 32.61 29.51
N ALA A 23 1.21 31.41 29.96
CA ALA A 23 1.57 30.20 29.26
C ALA A 23 1.18 30.33 27.78
N ASN A 24 2.08 29.89 26.88
CA ASN A 24 1.76 29.84 25.47
C ASN A 24 0.49 29.02 25.26
N TRP A 25 -0.37 29.49 24.36
CA TRP A 25 -1.45 28.65 23.88
C TRP A 25 -0.83 27.43 23.19
N VAL A 26 -1.17 26.23 23.67
CA VAL A 26 -0.85 24.97 23.02
C VAL A 26 -2.12 24.54 22.30
N PRO A 27 -2.12 24.40 20.97
CA PRO A 27 -3.31 23.95 20.27
C PRO A 27 -3.74 22.57 20.81
N GLY A 28 -5.04 22.37 20.97
CA GLY A 28 -5.61 21.03 21.16
C GLY A 28 -5.68 20.27 19.83
N PRO A 29 -6.12 19.00 19.82
CA PRO A 29 -6.39 18.29 18.58
C PRO A 29 -7.55 18.95 17.80
N PRO A 30 -7.56 18.78 16.46
CA PRO A 30 -6.82 19.63 15.51
C PRO A 30 -7.13 21.13 15.65
N SER A 31 -6.14 21.98 15.34
CA SER A 31 -6.25 23.45 15.44
C SER A 31 -7.24 24.07 14.45
N ILE A 32 -7.58 23.33 13.38
CA ILE A 32 -8.60 23.70 12.39
C ILE A 32 -9.51 22.49 12.10
N ALA A 33 -10.77 22.76 11.75
CA ALA A 33 -11.70 21.71 11.33
C ALA A 33 -11.28 21.14 9.95
N PRO A 34 -11.34 19.81 9.72
CA PRO A 34 -10.90 19.19 8.47
C PRO A 34 -11.54 19.80 7.21
N GLU A 35 -12.83 20.12 7.23
CA GLU A 35 -13.56 20.75 6.14
C GLU A 35 -13.02 22.13 5.73
N LEU A 36 -12.24 22.78 6.60
CA LEU A 36 -11.59 24.06 6.34
C LEU A 36 -10.15 23.92 5.85
N ALA A 37 -9.62 22.69 5.80
CA ALA A 37 -8.23 22.41 5.42
C ALA A 37 -7.98 22.45 3.90
N GLY A 38 -9.03 22.63 3.08
CA GLY A 38 -8.93 22.73 1.63
C GLY A 38 -9.35 21.44 0.93
N SER A 39 -8.82 21.24 -0.28
CA SER A 39 -9.12 20.06 -1.09
C SER A 39 -7.89 19.58 -1.84
N VAL A 40 -7.89 18.32 -2.25
CA VAL A 40 -6.81 17.71 -3.03
C VAL A 40 -7.38 16.88 -4.16
N THR A 41 -6.70 16.90 -5.31
CA THR A 41 -7.01 16.07 -6.48
C THR A 41 -5.75 15.46 -7.05
N ILE A 42 -5.90 14.37 -7.82
CA ILE A 42 -4.81 13.74 -8.58
C ILE A 42 -5.22 13.53 -10.04
N ASP A 43 -4.30 13.77 -10.96
CA ASP A 43 -4.48 13.56 -12.40
C ASP A 43 -3.20 12.96 -13.04
N PRO A 44 -3.30 11.96 -13.91
CA PRO A 44 -4.51 11.20 -14.25
C PRO A 44 -5.04 10.38 -13.06
N PRO A 45 -6.34 9.99 -13.06
CA PRO A 45 -6.96 9.25 -11.96
C PRO A 45 -6.62 7.75 -11.93
N GLY A 46 -5.82 7.25 -12.87
CA GLY A 46 -5.56 5.82 -13.07
C GLY A 46 -6.69 5.09 -13.84
N PRO A 47 -6.68 3.74 -13.86
CA PRO A 47 -5.73 2.85 -13.19
C PRO A 47 -4.33 2.87 -13.84
N PHE A 48 -3.32 2.39 -13.11
CA PHE A 48 -1.94 2.29 -13.60
C PHE A 48 -1.38 0.87 -13.45
N PRO A 49 -0.59 0.35 -14.42
CA PRO A 49 0.07 -0.94 -14.27
C PRO A 49 1.11 -0.95 -13.15
N ALA A 50 1.21 -2.06 -12.43
CA ALA A 50 2.18 -2.25 -11.36
C ALA A 50 3.64 -2.07 -11.83
N GLY A 51 4.41 -1.30 -11.06
CA GLY A 51 5.80 -0.97 -11.36
C GLY A 51 6.02 -0.17 -12.65
N SER A 52 4.98 0.47 -13.20
CA SER A 52 5.12 1.36 -14.35
C SER A 52 5.66 2.73 -13.94
N MET A 53 6.32 3.42 -14.88
CA MET A 53 6.70 4.83 -14.75
C MET A 53 5.49 5.69 -15.10
N GLN A 54 5.11 6.60 -14.21
CA GLN A 54 3.96 7.48 -14.39
C GLN A 54 4.33 8.94 -14.16
N THR A 55 3.63 9.84 -14.84
CA THR A 55 3.61 11.26 -14.49
C THR A 55 2.27 11.55 -13.82
N LEU A 56 2.31 11.91 -12.53
CA LEU A 56 1.11 12.20 -11.73
C LEU A 56 1.17 13.63 -11.22
N THR A 57 0.07 14.35 -11.34
CA THR A 57 -0.10 15.70 -10.82
C THR A 57 -1.05 15.65 -9.63
N LEU A 58 -0.54 15.94 -8.43
CA LEU A 58 -1.34 16.16 -7.23
C LEU A 58 -1.49 17.66 -7.03
N THR A 59 -2.72 18.14 -6.96
CA THR A 59 -3.03 19.56 -6.74
C THR A 59 -3.75 19.73 -5.41
N TYR A 60 -3.09 20.36 -4.46
CA TYR A 60 -3.69 20.85 -3.22
C TYR A 60 -4.19 22.28 -3.43
N VAL A 61 -5.45 22.54 -3.07
CA VAL A 61 -6.06 23.87 -3.04
C VAL A 61 -6.17 24.31 -1.59
N ALA A 62 -5.57 25.45 -1.27
CA ALA A 62 -5.53 25.97 0.09
C ALA A 62 -6.94 26.28 0.60
N GLY A 63 -7.24 25.78 1.80
CA GLY A 63 -8.52 25.97 2.46
C GLY A 63 -8.71 27.37 3.04
N ARG A 64 -9.67 27.48 3.96
CA ARG A 64 -10.15 28.76 4.52
C ARG A 64 -9.03 29.64 5.10
N TYR A 65 -8.02 29.01 5.69
CA TYR A 65 -6.92 29.69 6.36
C TYR A 65 -5.69 29.91 5.48
N GLY A 66 -5.73 29.47 4.22
CA GLY A 66 -4.56 29.52 3.35
C GLY A 66 -3.45 28.57 3.81
N VAL A 67 -2.20 28.94 3.53
CA VAL A 67 -0.99 28.32 4.12
C VAL A 67 -0.01 29.46 4.41
N ASP A 68 0.23 29.75 5.68
CA ASP A 68 1.11 30.84 6.11
C ASP A 68 2.58 30.58 5.77
N ASP A 69 3.42 31.60 5.94
CA ASP A 69 4.87 31.44 5.92
C ASP A 69 5.29 30.36 6.92
N THR A 70 6.18 29.46 6.52
CA THR A 70 6.58 28.23 7.23
C THR A 70 5.49 27.17 7.43
N GLY A 71 4.26 27.45 6.98
CA GLY A 71 3.19 26.46 6.84
C GLY A 71 3.60 25.33 5.90
N THR A 72 3.03 24.14 6.10
CA THR A 72 3.51 22.92 5.46
C THR A 72 2.38 22.05 4.95
N VAL A 73 2.50 21.58 3.71
CA VAL A 73 1.72 20.46 3.16
C VAL A 73 2.58 19.19 3.18
N ARG A 74 1.99 18.07 3.58
CA ARG A 74 2.62 16.74 3.53
C ARG A 74 1.84 15.85 2.58
N VAL A 75 2.54 15.07 1.77
CA VAL A 75 1.98 13.94 1.03
C VAL A 75 2.63 12.68 1.58
N CYS A 76 1.85 11.86 2.28
CA CYS A 76 2.32 10.68 2.98
C CYS A 76 1.95 9.41 2.21
N PHE A 77 2.87 8.46 2.18
CA PHE A 77 2.74 7.18 1.51
C PHE A 77 2.71 6.06 2.54
N ARG A 78 2.07 4.93 2.21
CA ARG A 78 2.10 3.76 3.08
C ARG A 78 3.53 3.23 3.26
N PHE A 79 3.77 2.61 4.42
CA PHE A 79 5.01 1.95 4.78
C PHE A 79 5.29 0.77 3.85
N ALA A 80 4.29 -0.09 3.67
CA ALA A 80 4.31 -1.23 2.77
C ALA A 80 4.17 -0.73 1.33
N THR A 81 5.28 -0.29 0.76
CA THR A 81 5.42 0.07 -0.64
C THR A 81 6.88 -0.04 -1.04
N ASP A 82 7.10 -0.46 -2.28
CA ASP A 82 8.40 -0.47 -2.92
C ASP A 82 8.49 0.62 -4.00
N GLN A 83 7.54 1.55 -4.11
CA GLN A 83 7.56 2.61 -5.11
C GLN A 83 8.85 3.45 -5.09
N GLY A 84 9.14 4.13 -6.19
CA GLY A 84 10.32 4.97 -6.34
C GLY A 84 10.43 6.05 -5.25
N GLN A 85 11.66 6.37 -4.84
CA GLN A 85 11.86 7.45 -3.89
C GLN A 85 11.79 8.81 -4.60
N PRO A 86 10.96 9.77 -4.15
CA PRO A 86 10.96 11.13 -4.68
C PRO A 86 12.35 11.78 -4.59
N GLN A 87 12.74 12.49 -5.65
CA GLN A 87 13.97 13.30 -5.67
C GLN A 87 13.72 14.64 -6.36
N PHE A 88 14.54 15.65 -6.02
CA PHE A 88 14.31 17.06 -6.38
C PHE A 88 15.52 17.72 -7.06
N THR A 89 16.53 16.93 -7.45
CA THR A 89 17.85 17.46 -7.83
C THR A 89 18.22 17.21 -9.29
N ASP A 90 17.79 16.09 -9.87
CA ASP A 90 18.10 15.75 -11.26
C ASP A 90 16.80 15.66 -12.08
N PRO A 91 16.48 16.67 -12.89
CA PRO A 91 15.22 16.71 -13.62
C PRO A 91 15.13 15.71 -14.79
N ALA A 92 16.23 15.04 -15.14
CA ALA A 92 16.26 13.98 -16.15
C ALA A 92 16.21 12.56 -15.56
N ALA A 93 16.55 12.39 -14.28
CA ALA A 93 16.55 11.09 -13.62
C ALA A 93 15.14 10.63 -13.20
N ASP A 94 14.94 9.32 -13.06
CA ASP A 94 13.70 8.72 -12.57
C ASP A 94 13.25 9.32 -11.23
N ASN A 95 11.94 9.30 -11.02
CA ASN A 95 11.28 9.77 -9.80
C ASN A 95 11.51 11.24 -9.46
N PHE A 96 11.92 12.06 -10.44
CA PHE A 96 12.00 13.51 -10.25
C PHE A 96 10.63 14.10 -9.91
N VAL A 97 10.60 14.94 -8.89
CA VAL A 97 9.39 15.63 -8.44
C VAL A 97 9.61 17.13 -8.48
N SER A 98 8.69 17.85 -9.11
CA SER A 98 8.63 19.31 -9.01
C SER A 98 7.44 19.76 -8.16
N VAL A 99 7.61 20.90 -7.50
CA VAL A 99 6.55 21.55 -6.71
C VAL A 99 6.44 23.02 -7.10
N THR A 100 5.23 23.51 -7.28
CA THR A 100 4.99 24.92 -7.62
C THR A 100 3.78 25.47 -6.88
N ALA A 101 3.84 26.75 -6.49
CA ALA A 101 2.71 27.48 -5.94
C ALA A 101 2.10 28.39 -7.03
N SER A 102 0.77 28.45 -7.13
CA SER A 102 0.08 29.24 -8.17
C SER A 102 0.35 30.75 -8.09
N ASN A 103 0.76 31.24 -6.92
CA ASN A 103 1.03 32.65 -6.65
C ASN A 103 2.53 32.99 -6.61
N GLY A 104 3.41 32.02 -6.92
CA GLY A 104 4.86 32.22 -6.89
C GLY A 104 5.50 32.20 -5.50
N ALA A 105 4.80 31.76 -4.46
CA ALA A 105 5.42 31.47 -3.16
C ALA A 105 6.57 30.46 -3.33
N VAL A 106 7.67 30.67 -2.61
CA VAL A 106 8.84 29.79 -2.68
C VAL A 106 8.59 28.60 -1.77
N LEU A 107 8.78 27.40 -2.32
CA LEU A 107 8.57 26.13 -1.63
C LEU A 107 9.90 25.43 -1.40
N ASP A 108 10.09 24.89 -0.20
CA ASP A 108 11.15 23.93 0.14
C ASP A 108 10.52 22.54 0.18
N ALA A 109 10.98 21.65 -0.70
CA ALA A 109 10.49 20.28 -0.79
C ALA A 109 11.58 19.29 -0.39
N ARG A 110 11.22 18.34 0.47
CA ARG A 110 12.10 17.23 0.87
C ARG A 110 11.32 15.95 1.08
N PHE A 111 12.00 14.83 0.96
CA PHE A 111 11.44 13.52 1.30
C PHE A 111 12.06 12.99 2.59
N ASP A 112 11.22 12.40 3.44
CA ASP A 112 11.62 11.79 4.70
C ASP A 112 11.00 10.40 4.80
N TYR A 113 11.83 9.41 5.14
CA TYR A 113 11.38 8.02 5.20
C TYR A 113 10.46 7.76 6.40
N LYS A 114 10.53 8.57 7.46
CA LYS A 114 9.83 8.30 8.72
C LYS A 114 9.47 9.58 9.49
N LEU A 115 8.51 10.34 8.95
CA LEU A 115 8.11 11.64 9.51
C LEU A 115 6.62 11.75 9.86
N ASN A 116 5.85 10.70 9.65
CA ASN A 116 4.42 10.71 9.93
C ASN A 116 3.96 9.42 10.61
N VAL A 117 2.69 9.38 11.03
CA VAL A 117 2.10 8.28 11.78
C VAL A 117 1.98 7.04 10.88
N ARG A 118 2.40 5.89 11.40
CA ARG A 118 2.21 4.60 10.73
C ARG A 118 0.70 4.31 10.54
N PRO A 119 0.29 3.74 9.39
CA PRO A 119 1.13 3.15 8.36
C PRO A 119 1.63 4.14 7.30
N PHE A 120 1.36 5.44 7.39
CA PHE A 120 1.75 6.44 6.39
C PHE A 120 2.98 7.24 6.81
N ASP A 121 4.11 6.58 7.08
CA ASP A 121 5.30 7.21 7.68
C ASP A 121 6.23 7.91 6.68
N ARG A 122 6.32 7.39 5.45
CA ARG A 122 7.08 7.99 4.34
C ARG A 122 6.40 9.27 3.88
N THR A 123 7.11 10.38 3.83
CA THR A 123 6.51 11.71 3.72
C THR A 123 7.28 12.62 2.76
N LEU A 124 6.60 13.11 1.72
CA LEU A 124 6.99 14.32 1.01
C LEU A 124 6.52 15.53 1.82
N VAL A 125 7.46 16.40 2.21
CA VAL A 125 7.20 17.64 2.94
C VAL A 125 7.38 18.81 1.99
N ILE A 126 6.40 19.71 1.95
CA ILE A 126 6.41 20.91 1.14
C ILE A 126 6.15 22.10 2.06
N ARG A 127 7.19 22.87 2.36
CA ARG A 127 7.13 24.02 3.25
C ARG A 127 7.12 25.31 2.45
N VAL A 128 6.26 26.25 2.81
CA VAL A 128 6.36 27.63 2.31
C VAL A 128 7.52 28.32 3.03
N VAL A 129 8.52 28.82 2.29
CA VAL A 129 9.70 29.48 2.87
C VAL A 129 9.82 30.96 2.51
N LYS A 130 9.00 31.42 1.56
CA LYS A 130 8.85 32.85 1.24
C LYS A 130 7.48 33.09 0.63
N GLY A 131 6.67 33.89 1.33
CA GLY A 131 5.30 34.20 0.94
C GLY A 131 4.31 33.39 1.77
N TYR A 132 3.09 33.24 1.25
CA TYR A 132 1.99 32.48 1.86
C TYR A 132 1.03 32.10 0.73
N LEU A 133 0.09 31.18 0.98
CA LEU A 133 -1.06 30.93 0.12
C LEU A 133 -2.32 31.50 0.75
N ARG A 134 -3.19 32.08 -0.07
CA ARG A 134 -4.57 32.44 0.26
C ARG A 134 -5.51 31.29 -0.04
N GLU A 135 -6.69 31.35 0.56
CA GLU A 135 -7.81 30.47 0.21
C GLU A 135 -8.00 30.41 -1.32
N GLY A 136 -8.06 29.20 -1.87
CA GLY A 136 -8.21 28.94 -3.31
C GLY A 136 -6.90 28.91 -4.12
N GLU A 137 -5.76 29.37 -3.58
CA GLU A 137 -4.46 29.23 -4.23
C GLU A 137 -3.92 27.80 -4.10
N THR A 138 -3.06 27.36 -5.02
CA THR A 138 -2.72 25.93 -5.14
C THR A 138 -1.24 25.65 -4.95
N ILE A 139 -0.94 24.50 -4.36
CA ILE A 139 0.36 23.82 -4.49
C ILE A 139 0.17 22.64 -5.45
N THR A 140 0.96 22.61 -6.52
CA THR A 140 0.97 21.52 -7.50
C THR A 140 2.25 20.72 -7.36
N VAL A 141 2.11 19.42 -7.12
CA VAL A 141 3.19 18.43 -7.06
C VAL A 141 3.13 17.59 -8.33
N ARG A 142 4.21 17.55 -9.11
CA ARG A 142 4.32 16.67 -10.28
C ARG A 142 5.31 15.55 -9.98
N PHE A 143 4.79 14.36 -9.73
CA PHE A 143 5.59 13.15 -9.64
C PHE A 143 5.98 12.69 -11.04
N GLY A 144 7.28 12.44 -11.26
CA GLY A 144 7.77 12.04 -12.58
C GLY A 144 7.66 13.18 -13.58
N ASP A 145 8.08 14.39 -13.20
CA ASP A 145 7.90 15.59 -14.01
C ASP A 145 8.71 15.49 -15.33
N PRO A 146 8.04 15.47 -16.50
CA PRO A 146 8.71 15.24 -17.78
C PRO A 146 9.48 16.47 -18.29
N ALA A 147 9.33 17.65 -17.66
CA ALA A 147 9.92 18.90 -18.16
C ALA A 147 11.44 18.84 -18.36
N GLY A 148 12.15 18.06 -17.55
CA GLY A 148 13.60 17.84 -17.68
C GLY A 148 14.02 16.54 -18.38
N GLY A 149 13.07 15.77 -18.91
CA GLY A 149 13.34 14.48 -19.55
C GLY A 149 13.23 13.25 -18.63
N CYS A 150 12.69 13.40 -17.42
CA CYS A 150 12.39 12.28 -16.52
C CYS A 150 11.53 11.22 -17.21
N ALA A 151 11.89 9.93 -17.06
CA ALA A 151 11.09 8.82 -17.58
C ALA A 151 9.77 8.61 -16.81
N GLY A 152 9.66 9.17 -15.61
CA GLY A 152 8.48 9.13 -14.75
C GLY A 152 8.80 8.75 -13.30
N TYR A 153 7.77 8.64 -12.48
CA TYR A 153 7.80 8.15 -11.11
C TYR A 153 7.34 6.69 -11.09
N ARG A 154 8.18 5.79 -10.58
CA ARG A 154 7.86 4.37 -10.53
C ARG A 154 6.84 4.09 -9.44
N LEU A 155 5.67 3.59 -9.81
CA LEU A 155 4.69 3.10 -8.86
C LEU A 155 5.13 1.76 -8.23
N GLN A 156 4.46 1.35 -7.15
CA GLN A 156 4.75 0.09 -6.47
C GLN A 156 4.52 -1.11 -7.39
N THR A 157 5.23 -2.21 -7.14
CA THR A 157 5.23 -3.40 -8.00
C THR A 157 4.09 -4.37 -7.72
N PHE A 158 3.25 -4.09 -6.73
CA PHE A 158 2.09 -4.90 -6.41
C PHE A 158 0.77 -4.14 -6.59
N ALA A 159 -0.27 -4.87 -7.00
CA ALA A 159 -1.59 -4.31 -7.23
C ALA A 159 -2.22 -3.81 -5.90
N ASP A 160 -2.92 -2.69 -5.98
CA ASP A 160 -3.66 -2.09 -4.88
C ASP A 160 -4.83 -1.27 -5.46
N PRO A 161 -6.08 -1.69 -5.26
CA PRO A 161 -7.24 -1.01 -5.84
C PRO A 161 -7.47 0.39 -5.26
N PHE A 162 -6.88 0.71 -4.10
CA PHE A 162 -7.12 1.95 -3.36
C PHE A 162 -5.82 2.62 -2.90
N HIS A 163 -4.79 2.61 -3.76
CA HIS A 163 -3.52 3.26 -3.43
C HIS A 163 -3.76 4.74 -3.08
N GLU A 164 -3.43 5.12 -1.83
CA GLU A 164 -3.73 6.43 -1.25
C GLU A 164 -2.46 7.27 -1.09
N PHE A 165 -2.54 8.53 -1.51
CA PHE A 165 -1.62 9.58 -1.07
C PHE A 165 -2.31 10.38 0.04
N GLN A 166 -1.88 10.18 1.29
CA GLN A 166 -2.48 10.87 2.43
C GLN A 166 -1.91 12.29 2.55
N VAL A 167 -2.71 13.28 2.21
CA VAL A 167 -2.37 14.71 2.24
C VAL A 167 -2.78 15.35 3.55
N LEU A 168 -1.81 15.94 4.23
CA LEU A 168 -2.00 16.69 5.46
C LEU A 168 -1.54 18.13 5.28
N VAL A 169 -2.13 19.07 6.02
CA VAL A 169 -1.70 20.46 6.03
C VAL A 169 -1.59 21.00 7.46
N ASP A 170 -0.52 21.75 7.71
CA ASP A 170 -0.36 22.65 8.85
C ASP A 170 -0.36 24.08 8.31
N PRO A 171 -1.54 24.72 8.20
CA PRO A 171 -1.69 25.98 7.47
C PRO A 171 -1.21 27.20 8.24
N ILE A 172 -1.03 27.10 9.57
CA ILE A 172 -0.63 28.22 10.43
C ILE A 172 0.68 27.93 11.18
N ALA A 173 1.50 27.02 10.64
CA ALA A 173 2.85 26.70 11.10
C ALA A 173 2.97 26.37 12.59
N CYS A 174 1.97 25.69 13.15
CA CYS A 174 1.91 25.37 14.58
C CYS A 174 2.33 23.92 14.89
N GLY A 175 2.72 23.15 13.88
CA GLY A 175 3.08 21.74 13.96
C GLY A 175 1.87 20.80 14.02
N HIS A 176 0.65 21.32 13.86
CA HIS A 176 -0.57 20.53 13.93
C HIS A 176 -1.10 20.25 12.53
N TYR A 177 -0.92 19.01 12.08
CA TYR A 177 -1.32 18.56 10.76
C TYR A 177 -2.77 18.09 10.76
N VAL A 178 -3.54 18.61 9.81
CA VAL A 178 -4.93 18.23 9.58
C VAL A 178 -5.01 17.47 8.27
N ARG A 179 -5.67 16.30 8.29
CA ARG A 179 -5.91 15.51 7.09
C ARG A 179 -6.93 16.23 6.22
N VAL A 180 -6.55 16.53 4.98
CA VAL A 180 -7.44 17.16 4.01
C VAL A 180 -8.62 16.21 3.71
N PRO A 181 -9.87 16.68 3.59
CA PRO A 181 -10.99 15.83 3.22
C PRO A 181 -10.83 15.27 1.80
N GLY A 182 -11.42 14.10 1.54
CA GLY A 182 -11.47 13.54 0.19
C GLY A 182 -10.10 13.14 -0.38
N GLN A 183 -9.31 12.41 0.41
CA GLN A 183 -7.98 11.96 -0.02
C GLN A 183 -8.01 11.25 -1.37
N PRO A 184 -7.08 11.58 -2.29
CA PRO A 184 -7.07 10.96 -3.61
C PRO A 184 -6.64 9.50 -3.47
N THR A 185 -7.35 8.64 -4.20
CA THR A 185 -6.99 7.24 -4.37
C THR A 185 -6.99 6.91 -5.86
N PHE A 186 -6.16 5.96 -6.25
CA PHE A 186 -6.16 5.40 -7.61
C PHE A 186 -5.81 3.92 -7.56
N ALA A 187 -6.24 3.17 -8.58
CA ALA A 187 -5.96 1.76 -8.66
C ALA A 187 -4.60 1.50 -9.32
N ILE A 188 -3.78 0.66 -8.67
CA ILE A 188 -2.63 0.00 -9.28
C ILE A 188 -3.08 -1.41 -9.64
N VAL A 189 -2.99 -1.75 -10.92
CA VAL A 189 -3.48 -3.01 -11.48
C VAL A 189 -2.33 -3.87 -11.99
N ALA A 190 -2.55 -5.18 -12.11
CA ALA A 190 -1.57 -6.07 -12.72
C ALA A 190 -1.21 -5.64 -14.15
N GLY A 191 0.05 -5.85 -14.52
CA GLY A 191 0.49 -5.74 -15.91
C GLY A 191 -0.01 -6.88 -16.80
N PRO A 192 0.41 -6.93 -18.07
CA PRO A 192 0.12 -8.06 -18.94
C PRO A 192 0.75 -9.36 -18.40
N VAL A 193 0.14 -10.49 -18.73
CA VAL A 193 0.64 -11.82 -18.37
C VAL A 193 2.09 -11.98 -18.84
N ALA A 194 2.99 -12.24 -17.88
CA ALA A 194 4.40 -12.53 -18.11
C ALA A 194 4.74 -14.00 -17.86
N GLY A 195 3.95 -14.69 -17.03
CA GLY A 195 4.16 -16.10 -16.71
C GLY A 195 2.89 -16.78 -16.20
N TYR A 196 2.98 -18.10 -16.07
CA TYR A 196 1.94 -18.94 -15.48
C TYR A 196 2.55 -19.80 -14.38
N ALA A 197 1.76 -20.08 -13.34
CA ALA A 197 2.12 -21.03 -12.29
C ALA A 197 1.06 -22.13 -12.21
N CYS A 198 1.54 -23.36 -11.99
CA CYS A 198 0.71 -24.55 -11.75
C CYS A 198 1.04 -25.10 -10.37
N VAL A 199 0.03 -25.22 -9.52
CA VAL A 199 0.20 -25.59 -8.11
C VAL A 199 -0.55 -26.89 -7.84
N LEU A 200 0.20 -27.89 -7.37
CA LEU A 200 -0.30 -29.14 -6.83
C LEU A 200 -0.01 -29.21 -5.32
N PRO A 201 -0.77 -29.99 -4.55
CA PRO A 201 -0.35 -30.38 -3.21
C PRO A 201 1.03 -31.05 -3.24
N THR A 202 1.79 -30.89 -2.16
CA THR A 202 3.12 -31.52 -2.04
C THR A 202 3.03 -33.04 -2.02
N ARG A 203 1.96 -33.59 -1.42
CA ARG A 203 1.79 -35.04 -1.25
C ARG A 203 0.30 -35.41 -1.21
N THR A 204 -0.03 -36.56 -1.76
CA THR A 204 -1.33 -37.21 -1.58
C THR A 204 -1.15 -38.73 -1.42
N ALA A 205 -2.13 -39.40 -0.82
CA ALA A 205 -2.20 -40.86 -0.85
C ALA A 205 -2.87 -41.33 -2.15
N PRO A 206 -2.48 -42.48 -2.72
CA PRO A 206 -3.23 -43.09 -3.81
C PRO A 206 -4.72 -43.27 -3.45
N GLY A 207 -5.62 -42.96 -4.37
CA GLY A 207 -7.07 -42.97 -4.14
C GLY A 207 -7.63 -41.70 -3.47
N THR A 208 -6.78 -40.76 -3.04
CA THR A 208 -7.23 -39.48 -2.48
C THR A 208 -7.27 -38.41 -3.55
N GLY A 209 -8.45 -37.79 -3.71
CA GLY A 209 -8.67 -36.69 -4.65
C GLY A 209 -7.85 -35.44 -4.30
N PHE A 210 -7.38 -34.74 -5.33
CA PHE A 210 -6.69 -33.46 -5.23
C PHE A 210 -7.09 -32.52 -6.37
N ALA A 211 -6.55 -31.29 -6.32
CA ALA A 211 -6.81 -30.26 -7.32
C ALA A 211 -5.50 -29.74 -7.91
N LEU A 212 -5.59 -29.24 -9.14
CA LEU A 212 -4.59 -28.40 -9.77
C LEU A 212 -5.05 -26.94 -9.72
N GLY A 213 -4.24 -26.07 -9.15
CA GLY A 213 -4.37 -24.63 -9.29
C GLY A 213 -3.56 -24.12 -10.49
N ILE A 214 -4.14 -23.26 -11.31
CA ILE A 214 -3.50 -22.58 -12.43
C ILE A 214 -3.70 -21.08 -12.23
N ARG A 215 -2.65 -20.28 -12.35
CA ARG A 215 -2.76 -18.82 -12.31
C ARG A 215 -1.83 -18.17 -13.31
N ALA A 216 -2.21 -16.98 -13.77
CA ALA A 216 -1.35 -16.11 -14.56
C ALA A 216 -0.81 -14.97 -13.70
N GLU A 217 0.44 -14.61 -13.95
CA GLU A 217 1.16 -13.59 -13.21
C GLU A 217 1.72 -12.55 -14.17
N ASP A 218 1.68 -11.28 -13.77
CA ASP A 218 2.49 -10.25 -14.43
C ASP A 218 3.97 -10.40 -14.06
N ARG A 219 4.83 -9.52 -14.59
CA ARG A 219 6.28 -9.59 -14.35
C ARG A 219 6.70 -9.45 -12.87
N TRP A 220 5.79 -9.02 -11.99
CA TRP A 220 6.01 -8.82 -10.57
C TRP A 220 5.29 -9.86 -9.70
N GLY A 221 4.59 -10.81 -10.31
CA GLY A 221 3.82 -11.83 -9.59
C GLY A 221 2.39 -11.41 -9.25
N ASN A 222 1.89 -10.29 -9.76
CA ASN A 222 0.48 -9.92 -9.55
C ASN A 222 -0.45 -10.82 -10.37
N PRO A 223 -1.65 -11.16 -9.86
CA PRO A 223 -2.65 -11.89 -10.62
C PRO A 223 -3.02 -11.14 -11.91
N ALA A 224 -2.60 -11.68 -13.04
CA ALA A 224 -2.87 -11.09 -14.35
C ALA A 224 -4.06 -11.81 -15.01
N ASP A 225 -4.85 -11.07 -15.80
CA ASP A 225 -6.03 -11.63 -16.47
C ASP A 225 -5.63 -12.66 -17.54
N MET A 226 -6.14 -13.89 -17.39
CA MET A 226 -6.00 -14.96 -18.37
C MET A 226 -7.36 -15.46 -18.90
N GLY A 227 -8.41 -14.66 -18.71
CA GLY A 227 -9.77 -14.97 -19.09
C GLY A 227 -9.94 -15.23 -20.58
N GLY A 228 -10.90 -16.10 -20.90
CA GLY A 228 -11.23 -16.50 -22.27
C GLY A 228 -10.23 -17.46 -22.92
N ARG A 229 -9.02 -17.63 -22.35
CA ARG A 229 -7.98 -18.52 -22.88
C ARG A 229 -8.37 -19.99 -22.74
N MET A 230 -7.87 -20.79 -23.68
CA MET A 230 -7.92 -22.25 -23.63
C MET A 230 -6.52 -22.79 -23.41
N PHE A 231 -6.37 -23.69 -22.44
CA PHE A 231 -5.11 -24.38 -22.16
C PHE A 231 -5.25 -25.88 -22.33
N ARG A 232 -4.17 -26.53 -22.77
CA ARG A 232 -4.03 -27.99 -22.76
C ARG A 232 -3.28 -28.41 -21.50
N LEU A 233 -3.66 -29.55 -20.93
CA LEU A 233 -3.01 -30.12 -19.75
C LEU A 233 -2.40 -31.46 -20.11
N LEU A 234 -1.10 -31.63 -19.81
CA LEU A 234 -0.38 -32.88 -20.04
C LEU A 234 0.12 -33.44 -18.70
N GLY A 235 -0.40 -34.61 -18.32
CA GLY A 235 -0.02 -35.29 -17.09
C GLY A 235 1.17 -36.23 -17.29
N SER A 236 2.00 -36.33 -16.26
CA SER A 236 3.04 -37.36 -16.13
C SER A 236 2.96 -37.99 -14.74
N GLY A 237 3.16 -39.30 -14.65
CA GLY A 237 3.02 -40.08 -13.42
C GLY A 237 1.67 -40.80 -13.27
N PRO A 238 1.41 -41.42 -12.11
CA PRO A 238 0.20 -42.21 -11.86
C PRO A 238 -1.02 -41.31 -11.57
N LEU A 239 -1.60 -40.70 -12.63
CA LEU A 239 -2.69 -39.73 -12.55
C LEU A 239 -3.89 -40.16 -13.42
N VAL A 240 -5.12 -39.96 -12.91
CA VAL A 240 -6.37 -40.06 -13.67
C VAL A 240 -7.24 -38.80 -13.50
N ASN A 241 -8.29 -38.71 -14.32
CA ASN A 241 -9.27 -37.60 -14.36
C ASN A 241 -8.71 -36.23 -14.77
N LEU A 242 -7.50 -36.16 -15.33
CA LEU A 242 -6.97 -34.93 -15.92
C LEU A 242 -7.72 -34.63 -17.24
N PRO A 243 -8.47 -33.51 -17.34
CA PRO A 243 -9.04 -33.11 -18.61
C PRO A 243 -7.94 -32.73 -19.61
N GLU A 244 -8.13 -33.07 -20.89
CA GLU A 244 -7.16 -32.72 -21.95
C GLU A 244 -7.00 -31.20 -22.14
N ALA A 245 -8.08 -30.44 -21.89
CA ALA A 245 -8.09 -28.99 -22.01
C ALA A 245 -9.05 -28.33 -21.01
N VAL A 246 -8.76 -27.07 -20.69
CA VAL A 246 -9.56 -26.22 -19.80
C VAL A 246 -9.75 -24.83 -20.39
N ARG A 247 -10.98 -24.30 -20.29
CA ARG A 247 -11.30 -22.93 -20.68
C ARG A 247 -11.38 -22.05 -19.44
N VAL A 248 -10.65 -20.93 -19.46
CA VAL A 248 -10.70 -19.95 -18.39
C VAL A 248 -11.92 -19.04 -18.56
N PRO A 249 -12.74 -18.83 -17.51
CA PRO A 249 -13.80 -17.82 -17.53
C PRO A 249 -13.27 -16.42 -17.84
N GLU A 250 -14.05 -15.58 -18.49
CA GLU A 250 -13.67 -14.18 -18.76
C GLU A 250 -13.35 -13.43 -17.46
N GLY A 251 -12.29 -12.62 -17.46
CA GLY A 251 -11.84 -11.82 -16.32
C GLY A 251 -11.17 -12.60 -15.17
N ALA A 252 -10.95 -13.91 -15.30
CA ALA A 252 -10.30 -14.71 -14.27
C ALA A 252 -8.76 -14.70 -14.41
N SER A 253 -8.07 -14.48 -13.30
CA SER A 253 -6.61 -14.59 -13.17
C SER A 253 -6.14 -15.97 -12.68
N ALA A 254 -7.06 -16.79 -12.18
CA ALA A 254 -6.82 -18.12 -11.67
C ALA A 254 -7.95 -19.10 -12.03
N LEU A 255 -7.60 -20.39 -12.13
CA LEU A 255 -8.53 -21.49 -12.36
C LEU A 255 -8.12 -22.68 -11.49
N ARG A 256 -9.11 -23.36 -10.89
CA ARG A 256 -8.90 -24.59 -10.13
C ARG A 256 -9.57 -25.76 -10.82
N VAL A 257 -8.81 -26.83 -11.07
CA VAL A 257 -9.26 -28.09 -11.67
C VAL A 257 -9.35 -29.13 -10.56
N GLU A 258 -10.57 -29.48 -10.16
CA GLU A 258 -10.87 -30.41 -9.07
C GLU A 258 -11.01 -31.86 -9.58
N GLY A 259 -10.97 -32.84 -8.67
CA GLY A 259 -11.32 -34.24 -8.96
C GLY A 259 -10.19 -35.08 -9.57
N LEU A 260 -8.95 -34.57 -9.53
CA LEU A 260 -7.77 -35.33 -9.94
C LEU A 260 -7.44 -36.41 -8.90
N GLU A 261 -6.91 -37.54 -9.33
CA GLU A 261 -6.61 -38.65 -8.41
C GLU A 261 -5.30 -39.35 -8.78
N ALA A 262 -4.53 -39.73 -7.76
CA ALA A 262 -3.33 -40.54 -7.93
C ALA A 262 -3.71 -42.03 -7.91
N THR A 263 -3.34 -42.79 -8.94
CA THR A 263 -3.69 -44.22 -9.08
C THR A 263 -2.71 -45.18 -8.41
N GLY A 264 -1.57 -44.68 -7.95
CA GLY A 264 -0.52 -45.48 -7.35
C GLY A 264 0.67 -44.63 -6.90
N ASP A 265 1.69 -45.29 -6.38
CA ASP A 265 2.88 -44.62 -5.86
C ASP A 265 3.71 -44.01 -7.00
N GLY A 266 4.22 -42.79 -6.80
CA GLY A 266 5.07 -42.13 -7.79
C GLY A 266 5.12 -40.62 -7.64
N THR A 267 5.73 -39.96 -8.63
CA THR A 267 5.74 -38.50 -8.73
C THR A 267 4.83 -38.08 -9.88
N ILE A 268 3.92 -37.15 -9.60
CA ILE A 268 3.01 -36.55 -10.57
C ILE A 268 3.51 -35.15 -10.92
N ARG A 269 3.46 -34.82 -12.21
CA ARG A 269 3.65 -33.45 -12.73
C ARG A 269 2.60 -33.17 -13.80
N ILE A 270 2.13 -31.94 -13.85
CA ILE A 270 1.21 -31.48 -14.89
C ILE A 270 1.83 -30.30 -15.62
N THR A 271 1.89 -30.40 -16.95
CA THR A 271 2.34 -29.32 -17.84
C THR A 271 1.12 -28.57 -18.37
N LEU A 272 1.13 -27.26 -18.22
CA LEU A 272 0.21 -26.33 -18.88
C LEU A 272 0.81 -25.95 -20.23
N ALA A 273 0.03 -26.11 -21.30
CA ALA A 273 0.40 -25.69 -22.64
C ALA A 273 -0.68 -24.79 -23.27
N ASP A 274 -0.28 -23.94 -24.21
CA ASP A 274 -1.22 -23.18 -25.03
C ASP A 274 -2.00 -24.08 -26.02
N SER A 275 -2.86 -23.47 -26.82
CA SER A 275 -3.66 -24.16 -27.84
C SER A 275 -2.83 -24.82 -28.94
N GLU A 276 -1.60 -24.36 -29.16
CA GLU A 276 -0.66 -24.88 -30.16
C GLU A 276 0.21 -26.01 -29.60
N GLY A 277 0.21 -26.21 -28.28
CA GLY A 277 0.98 -27.23 -27.57
C GLY A 277 2.31 -26.74 -27.03
N THR A 278 2.58 -25.43 -27.07
CA THR A 278 3.77 -24.86 -26.45
C THR A 278 3.62 -24.88 -24.93
N ALA A 279 4.59 -25.48 -24.24
CA ALA A 279 4.59 -25.53 -22.78
C ALA A 279 4.78 -24.11 -22.19
N LEU A 280 3.87 -23.73 -21.29
CA LEU A 280 3.85 -22.44 -20.61
C LEU A 280 4.36 -22.55 -19.16
N ALA A 281 4.01 -23.65 -18.47
CA ALA A 281 4.43 -23.91 -17.10
C ALA A 281 4.39 -25.42 -16.79
N VAL A 282 5.13 -25.83 -15.77
CA VAL A 282 5.07 -27.18 -15.20
C VAL A 282 4.81 -27.05 -13.71
N SER A 283 3.92 -27.88 -13.17
CA SER A 283 3.60 -27.86 -11.75
C SER A 283 4.80 -28.19 -10.86
N ASN A 284 4.73 -27.80 -9.59
CA ASN A 284 5.54 -28.45 -8.57
C ASN A 284 5.26 -29.97 -8.58
N PRO A 285 6.24 -30.80 -8.16
CA PRO A 285 5.99 -32.23 -8.05
C PRO A 285 4.98 -32.50 -6.94
N LEU A 286 4.04 -33.41 -7.22
CA LEU A 286 3.21 -34.06 -6.21
C LEU A 286 3.75 -35.47 -5.97
N ILE A 287 4.01 -35.82 -4.72
CA ILE A 287 4.42 -37.17 -4.33
C ILE A 287 3.17 -37.97 -3.97
N ALA A 288 2.85 -38.99 -4.77
CA ALA A 288 1.82 -39.96 -4.47
C ALA A 288 2.45 -41.12 -3.68
N ALA A 289 2.08 -41.25 -2.41
CA ALA A 289 2.59 -42.31 -1.52
C ALA A 289 1.67 -42.45 -0.30
N PRO A 290 1.66 -43.62 0.39
CA PRO A 290 0.89 -43.81 1.61
C PRO A 290 1.12 -42.70 2.65
N PHE A 291 0.07 -42.39 3.43
CA PHE A 291 0.16 -41.40 4.49
C PHE A 291 1.17 -41.83 5.56
N ASP A 292 2.04 -40.91 5.96
CA ASP A 292 3.15 -41.14 6.89
C ASP A 292 3.00 -40.37 8.21
N GLY A 293 1.77 -39.99 8.56
CA GLY A 293 1.48 -39.25 9.79
C GLY A 293 1.66 -37.74 9.69
N HIS A 294 2.15 -37.19 8.57
CA HIS A 294 2.44 -35.76 8.45
C HIS A 294 1.75 -35.10 7.25
N LEU A 295 1.06 -33.99 7.50
CA LEU A 295 0.54 -33.09 6.46
C LEU A 295 1.64 -32.12 6.02
N ARG A 296 1.72 -31.87 4.71
CA ARG A 296 2.60 -30.86 4.13
C ARG A 296 1.71 -29.81 3.51
N LEU A 297 1.78 -28.60 4.06
CA LEU A 297 0.92 -27.49 3.70
C LEU A 297 1.78 -26.34 3.19
N TRP A 298 1.37 -25.72 2.08
CA TRP A 298 1.87 -24.42 1.65
C TRP A 298 1.20 -23.34 2.48
N GLY A 299 2.00 -22.55 3.20
CA GLY A 299 1.46 -21.59 4.14
C GLY A 299 2.10 -20.21 4.06
N ASP A 300 1.27 -19.18 4.21
CA ASP A 300 1.69 -17.82 4.52
C ASP A 300 1.13 -17.44 5.88
N LEU A 301 1.93 -17.66 6.93
CA LEU A 301 1.47 -17.54 8.32
C LEU A 301 1.72 -16.16 8.92
N HIS A 302 2.29 -15.23 8.14
CA HIS A 302 2.71 -13.91 8.61
C HIS A 302 2.37 -12.81 7.60
N ALA A 303 1.10 -12.70 7.24
CA ALA A 303 0.60 -11.61 6.40
C ALA A 303 0.10 -10.42 7.22
N GLN A 304 0.14 -9.24 6.62
CA GLN A 304 -0.51 -8.03 7.13
C GLN A 304 -1.37 -7.41 6.03
N SER A 305 -2.44 -6.73 6.44
CA SER A 305 -3.38 -6.08 5.53
C SER A 305 -3.40 -4.57 5.73
N GLY A 306 -4.19 -3.87 4.91
CA GLY A 306 -4.38 -2.42 4.94
C GLY A 306 -4.99 -1.89 6.24
N GLU A 307 -5.76 -2.72 6.93
CA GLU A 307 -6.27 -2.47 8.29
C GLU A 307 -5.13 -2.35 9.32
N THR A 308 -3.93 -2.89 9.03
CA THR A 308 -2.71 -2.69 9.83
C THR A 308 -1.64 -1.95 9.04
N ILE A 309 -0.49 -2.56 8.75
CA ILE A 309 0.63 -1.89 8.06
C ILE A 309 0.71 -2.20 6.57
N GLY A 310 0.04 -3.26 6.12
CA GLY A 310 0.07 -3.77 4.75
C GLY A 310 -0.75 -2.93 3.77
N SER A 311 -1.19 -3.57 2.70
CA SER A 311 -2.09 -3.03 1.67
C SER A 311 -3.23 -4.02 1.42
N GLY A 312 -4.29 -3.58 0.73
CA GLY A 312 -5.50 -4.39 0.49
C GLY A 312 -6.28 -4.72 1.77
N SER A 313 -7.45 -5.31 1.67
CA SER A 313 -8.19 -5.74 2.86
C SER A 313 -7.74 -7.12 3.35
N ALA A 314 -7.98 -7.43 4.64
CA ALA A 314 -7.78 -8.79 5.16
C ALA A 314 -8.65 -9.82 4.40
N HIS A 315 -9.82 -9.40 3.92
CA HIS A 315 -10.69 -10.23 3.07
C HIS A 315 -10.01 -10.56 1.74
N ASP A 316 -9.49 -9.55 1.03
CA ASP A 316 -8.86 -9.76 -0.27
C ASP A 316 -7.59 -10.61 -0.16
N TYR A 317 -6.85 -10.48 0.95
CA TYR A 317 -5.75 -11.38 1.27
C TYR A 317 -6.21 -12.84 1.35
N LEU A 318 -7.30 -13.14 2.09
CA LEU A 318 -7.81 -14.51 2.23
C LEU A 318 -8.35 -15.07 0.91
N VAL A 319 -9.04 -14.24 0.11
CA VAL A 319 -9.49 -14.62 -1.24
C VAL A 319 -8.29 -14.93 -2.12
N PHE A 320 -7.30 -14.05 -2.17
CA PHE A 320 -6.08 -14.26 -2.95
C PHE A 320 -5.38 -15.54 -2.52
N ALA A 321 -5.15 -15.74 -1.22
CA ALA A 321 -4.45 -16.90 -0.71
C ALA A 321 -5.14 -18.23 -1.08
N ARG A 322 -6.47 -18.29 -0.94
CA ARG A 322 -7.27 -19.50 -1.20
C ARG A 322 -7.45 -19.76 -2.69
N ASP A 323 -7.88 -18.73 -3.43
CA ASP A 323 -8.45 -18.89 -4.77
C ASP A 323 -7.44 -18.61 -5.89
N VAL A 324 -6.35 -17.89 -5.59
CA VAL A 324 -5.35 -17.47 -6.57
C VAL A 324 -3.99 -18.08 -6.27
N ALA A 325 -3.48 -17.92 -5.05
CA ALA A 325 -2.19 -18.47 -4.64
C ALA A 325 -2.23 -19.98 -4.39
N PHE A 326 -3.44 -20.52 -4.12
CA PHE A 326 -3.69 -21.92 -3.78
C PHE A 326 -2.91 -22.39 -2.54
N LEU A 327 -2.80 -21.52 -1.53
CA LEU A 327 -2.22 -21.87 -0.25
C LEU A 327 -3.16 -22.80 0.53
N ASP A 328 -2.57 -23.65 1.36
CA ASP A 328 -3.30 -24.58 2.22
C ASP A 328 -3.56 -23.98 3.61
N ALA A 329 -2.70 -23.05 4.06
CA ALA A 329 -2.80 -22.42 5.37
C ALA A 329 -2.41 -20.94 5.33
N VAL A 330 -3.07 -20.11 6.13
CA VAL A 330 -2.77 -18.68 6.25
C VAL A 330 -2.85 -18.17 7.68
N GLY A 331 -2.14 -17.08 7.96
CA GLY A 331 -2.23 -16.33 9.19
C GLY A 331 -2.09 -14.83 8.93
N HIS A 332 -3.00 -14.05 9.51
CA HIS A 332 -2.85 -12.60 9.62
C HIS A 332 -2.11 -12.30 10.92
N GLN A 333 -1.14 -11.38 10.86
CA GLN A 333 -0.25 -11.03 11.95
C GLN A 333 -0.07 -9.51 12.01
N GLY A 334 -1.18 -8.77 12.07
CA GLY A 334 -1.13 -7.33 12.33
C GLY A 334 -0.44 -7.02 13.66
N ASN A 335 0.27 -5.91 13.76
CA ASN A 335 0.91 -5.52 15.03
C ASN A 335 -0.13 -5.31 16.14
N ASP A 336 0.14 -5.86 17.32
CA ASP A 336 -0.75 -5.82 18.51
C ASP A 336 -1.33 -4.44 18.82
N PHE A 337 -0.55 -3.36 18.74
CA PHE A 337 -1.03 -2.00 18.98
C PHE A 337 -2.00 -1.45 17.90
N GLN A 338 -2.16 -2.17 16.79
CA GLN A 338 -3.13 -1.89 15.73
C GLN A 338 -4.36 -2.81 15.79
N ILE A 339 -4.31 -3.88 16.59
CA ILE A 339 -5.41 -4.83 16.78
C ILE A 339 -6.33 -4.33 17.89
N THR A 340 -7.39 -3.60 17.52
CA THR A 340 -8.44 -3.21 18.46
C THR A 340 -9.34 -4.40 18.81
N GLY A 341 -10.12 -4.32 19.89
CA GLY A 341 -11.08 -5.37 20.25
C GLY A 341 -12.11 -5.63 19.14
N ASP A 342 -12.63 -4.57 18.53
CA ASP A 342 -13.58 -4.67 17.42
C ASP A 342 -12.94 -5.31 16.18
N PHE A 343 -11.71 -4.89 15.84
CA PHE A 343 -11.01 -5.45 14.68
C PHE A 343 -10.59 -6.91 14.93
N TRP A 344 -10.17 -7.27 16.15
CA TRP A 344 -9.88 -8.65 16.53
C TRP A 344 -11.10 -9.55 16.34
N SER A 345 -12.28 -9.12 16.81
CA SER A 345 -13.52 -9.88 16.62
C SER A 345 -13.83 -10.06 15.13
N ALA A 346 -13.81 -8.97 14.36
CA ALA A 346 -14.10 -9.00 12.92
C ALA A 346 -13.12 -9.88 12.15
N LEU A 347 -11.83 -9.85 12.49
CA LEU A 347 -10.79 -10.66 11.86
C LEU A 347 -10.99 -12.15 12.17
N ASN A 348 -11.34 -12.50 13.41
CA ASN A 348 -11.62 -13.90 13.79
C ASN A 348 -12.88 -14.43 13.09
N ASP A 349 -13.94 -13.64 13.00
CA ASP A 349 -15.16 -14.01 12.27
C ASP A 349 -14.86 -14.25 10.78
N LEU A 350 -14.09 -13.33 10.18
CA LEU A 350 -13.66 -13.44 8.79
C LEU A 350 -12.83 -14.71 8.55
N MET A 351 -11.81 -14.96 9.40
CA MET A 351 -10.99 -16.17 9.31
C MET A 351 -11.83 -17.43 9.49
N GLY A 352 -12.69 -17.47 10.50
CA GLY A 352 -13.61 -18.59 10.74
C GLY A 352 -14.52 -18.87 9.54
N GLY A 353 -14.97 -17.83 8.84
CA GLY A 353 -15.77 -17.96 7.61
C GLY A 353 -15.00 -18.52 6.40
N PHE A 354 -13.68 -18.31 6.32
CA PHE A 354 -12.84 -18.88 5.27
C PHE A 354 -12.30 -20.27 5.61
N ASN A 355 -12.16 -20.59 6.89
CA ASN A 355 -11.63 -21.87 7.35
C ASN A 355 -12.46 -23.04 6.84
N THR A 356 -11.85 -23.86 5.99
CA THR A 356 -12.46 -25.06 5.43
C THR A 356 -11.59 -26.26 5.80
N PRO A 357 -11.97 -27.04 6.84
CA PRO A 357 -11.17 -28.18 7.29
C PRO A 357 -10.77 -29.12 6.15
N GLY A 358 -9.49 -29.48 6.09
CA GLY A 358 -8.93 -30.34 5.04
C GLY A 358 -8.70 -29.65 3.69
N ARG A 359 -8.99 -28.34 3.56
CA ARG A 359 -8.81 -27.58 2.31
C ARG A 359 -8.09 -26.25 2.49
N PHE A 360 -8.47 -25.45 3.49
CA PHE A 360 -7.92 -24.12 3.71
C PHE A 360 -7.98 -23.80 5.20
N LEU A 361 -6.81 -23.74 5.85
CA LEU A 361 -6.69 -23.49 7.29
C LEU A 361 -6.37 -22.01 7.53
N THR A 362 -7.19 -21.34 8.34
CA THR A 362 -6.88 -19.98 8.81
C THR A 362 -6.46 -20.03 10.26
N VAL A 363 -5.30 -19.48 10.57
CA VAL A 363 -4.74 -19.45 11.93
C VAL A 363 -4.83 -18.01 12.46
N PRO A 364 -5.72 -17.73 13.42
CA PRO A 364 -5.79 -16.43 14.06
C PRO A 364 -4.49 -16.09 14.79
N GLY A 365 -4.06 -14.84 14.69
CA GLY A 365 -2.83 -14.36 15.29
C GLY A 365 -2.69 -12.85 15.18
N TYR A 366 -1.69 -12.34 15.87
CA TYR A 366 -1.19 -10.96 15.74
C TYR A 366 0.31 -10.95 16.08
N GLU A 367 1.03 -10.00 15.52
CA GLU A 367 2.46 -9.80 15.79
C GLU A 367 2.62 -9.03 17.12
N TRP A 368 3.19 -9.69 18.14
CA TRP A 368 3.48 -9.07 19.42
C TRP A 368 4.72 -8.16 19.32
N SER A 369 4.58 -6.89 19.70
CA SER A 369 5.60 -5.86 19.45
C SER A 369 6.65 -5.72 20.56
N GLY A 370 6.59 -6.54 21.63
CA GLY A 370 7.58 -6.57 22.72
C GLY A 370 7.13 -5.98 24.05
#